data_AF-A0A950SGW3-F1
#
_entry.id   AF-A0A950SGW3-F1
#
_cell.length_a   1.000
_cell.length_b   1.000
_cell.length_c   1.000
_cell.angle_alpha   90.00
_cell.angle_beta   90.00
_cell.angle_gamma   90.00
#
_symmetry.space_group_name_H-M   'P 1'
#
loop_
_entity.id
_entity.type
_entity.pdbx_description
1 polymer ?
#
loop_
_entity_poly.entity_id
_entity_poly.type
_entity_poly.pdbx_seq_one_letter_code
_entity_poly.pdbx_strand_id
1 'polypeptide(L)'
;MLPVSRGFLSALGGIGMTLLAWFGSWAWPGWPASFAIDLLGFTDFAEFPRLAKSGVVVLLIIINVGTWAAVIRGALLLVRKSSSPVPP
;
A
#
# COMPACT_ATOMS: atom_id res chain seq x y z
N MET A 1 -1.53 23.57 -16.63
CA MET A 1 -1.66 22.32 -15.85
C MET A 1 -0.51 22.25 -14.87
N LEU A 2 -0.78 22.14 -13.56
CA LEU A 2 0.28 21.99 -12.56
C LEU A 2 0.85 20.55 -12.65
N PRO A 3 2.18 20.36 -12.57
CA PRO A 3 2.76 19.03 -12.57
C PRO A 3 2.29 18.26 -11.32
N VAL A 4 1.83 17.03 -11.51
CA VAL A 4 1.32 16.20 -10.39
C VAL A 4 2.48 15.84 -9.46
N SER A 5 2.28 16.03 -8.15
CA SER A 5 3.27 15.66 -7.13
C SER A 5 3.54 14.15 -7.18
N ARG A 6 4.82 13.78 -7.16
CA ARG A 6 5.23 12.36 -7.06
C ARG A 6 4.74 11.69 -5.78
N GLY A 7 4.64 12.46 -4.69
CA GLY A 7 4.07 11.96 -3.44
C GLY A 7 2.59 11.60 -3.58
N PHE A 8 1.83 12.47 -4.27
CA PHE A 8 0.44 12.22 -4.58
C PHE A 8 0.28 10.99 -5.50
N LEU A 9 1.09 10.88 -6.56
CA LEU A 9 1.08 9.70 -7.44
C LEU A 9 1.41 8.41 -6.70
N SER A 10 2.40 8.42 -5.80
CA SER A 10 2.72 7.24 -4.99
C SER A 10 1.57 6.84 -4.08
N ALA A 11 0.91 7.80 -3.43
CA ALA A 11 -0.25 7.52 -2.58
C ALA A 11 -1.43 6.97 -3.41
N LEU A 12 -1.72 7.58 -4.56
CA LEU A 12 -2.76 7.12 -5.47
C LEU A 12 -2.48 5.71 -5.99
N GLY A 13 -1.23 5.42 -6.34
CA GLY A 13 -0.81 4.08 -6.71
C GLY A 13 -0.96 3.08 -5.57
N GLY A 14 -0.64 3.46 -4.33
CA GLY A 14 -0.86 2.63 -3.15
C GLY A 14 -2.33 2.31 -2.89
N ILE A 15 -3.21 3.30 -3.06
CA ILE A 15 -4.66 3.11 -3.01
C ILE A 15 -5.10 2.16 -4.13
N GLY A 16 -4.63 2.39 -5.37
CA GLY A 16 -4.95 1.54 -6.51
C GLY A 16 -4.58 0.08 -6.27
N MET A 17 -3.35 -0.20 -5.83
CA MET A 17 -2.91 -1.56 -5.51
C MET A 17 -3.75 -2.21 -4.40
N THR A 18 -4.13 -1.43 -3.37
CA THR A 18 -4.97 -1.92 -2.27
C THR A 18 -6.38 -2.26 -2.76
N LEU A 19 -6.96 -1.47 -3.65
CA LEU A 19 -8.27 -1.76 -4.25
C LEU A 19 -8.22 -2.97 -5.18
N LEU A 20 -7.12 -3.15 -5.93
CA LEU A 20 -6.93 -4.31 -6.79
C LEU A 20 -6.90 -5.62 -5.99
N ALA A 21 -6.38 -5.59 -4.76
CA ALA A 21 -6.38 -6.74 -3.87
C ALA A 21 -7.78 -7.27 -3.51
N TRP A 22 -8.84 -6.46 -3.68
CA TRP A 22 -10.21 -6.92 -3.48
C TRP A 22 -10.78 -7.75 -4.63
N PHE A 23 -10.14 -7.73 -5.80
CA PHE A 23 -10.51 -8.63 -6.89
C PHE A 23 -9.81 -9.97 -6.67
N GLY A 24 -10.58 -11.05 -6.50
CA GLY A 24 -10.04 -12.36 -6.12
C GLY A 24 -8.94 -12.89 -7.06
N SER A 25 -9.04 -12.66 -8.37
CA SER A 25 -8.00 -13.01 -9.34
C SER A 25 -6.71 -12.20 -9.20
N TRP A 26 -6.75 -11.09 -8.46
CA TRP A 26 -5.65 -10.17 -8.21
C TRP A 26 -5.46 -9.92 -6.70
N ALA A 27 -5.68 -10.93 -5.86
CA ALA A 27 -5.59 -10.79 -4.40
C ALA A 27 -4.15 -10.60 -3.86
N TRP A 28 -3.12 -10.91 -4.65
CA TRP A 28 -1.72 -10.89 -4.21
C TRP A 28 -1.24 -9.55 -3.62
N PRO A 29 -1.71 -8.35 -4.04
CA PRO A 29 -1.32 -7.10 -3.40
C PRO A 29 -1.85 -6.93 -1.96
N GLY A 30 -2.70 -7.84 -1.48
CA GLY A 30 -3.17 -7.89 -0.09
C GLY A 30 -2.12 -8.38 0.91
N TRP A 31 -1.00 -8.95 0.44
CA TRP A 31 -0.02 -9.61 1.32
C TRP A 31 0.54 -8.73 2.46
N PRO A 32 0.76 -7.41 2.34
CA PRO A 32 1.25 -6.59 3.46
C PRO A 32 0.26 -6.54 4.63
N ALA A 33 -1.04 -6.53 4.34
CA ALA A 33 -2.07 -6.60 5.37
C ALA A 33 -2.12 -7.99 6.00
N SER A 34 -2.03 -9.07 5.20
CA SER A 34 -1.95 -10.44 5.70
C SER A 34 -0.74 -10.64 6.63
N PHE A 35 0.43 -10.14 6.23
CA PHE A 35 1.64 -10.18 7.04
C PHE A 35 1.47 -9.42 8.36
N ALA A 36 0.79 -8.28 8.35
CA ALA A 36 0.50 -7.53 9.57
C ALA A 36 -0.46 -8.28 10.50
N ILE A 37 -1.44 -9.01 9.97
CA ILE A 37 -2.33 -9.88 10.76
C ILE A 37 -1.51 -10.97 11.47
N ASP A 38 -0.64 -11.65 10.73
CA ASP A 38 0.22 -12.71 11.26
C ASP A 38 1.16 -12.18 12.35
N LEU A 39 1.76 -11.01 12.11
CA LEU A 39 2.68 -10.38 13.05
C LEU A 39 2.00 -9.89 14.34
N LEU A 40 0.77 -9.40 14.23
CA LEU A 40 0.00 -8.89 15.36
C LEU A 40 -0.76 -10.00 16.10
N GLY A 41 -0.74 -11.24 15.58
CA GLY A 41 -1.37 -12.39 16.21
C GLY A 41 -2.89 -12.29 16.30
N PHE A 42 -3.54 -11.61 15.33
CA PHE A 42 -4.99 -11.52 15.32
C PHE A 42 -5.60 -12.86 14.88
N THR A 43 -5.90 -13.72 15.85
CA THR A 43 -6.45 -15.06 15.60
C THR A 43 -7.98 -15.09 15.55
N ASP A 44 -8.67 -14.15 16.21
CA ASP A 44 -10.13 -14.18 16.33
C ASP A 44 -10.81 -12.81 16.10
N PHE A 45 -10.95 -12.45 14.83
CA PHE A 45 -11.64 -11.22 14.43
C PHE A 45 -13.14 -11.23 14.72
N ALA A 46 -13.75 -12.40 14.86
CA ALA A 46 -15.20 -12.55 14.99
C ALA A 46 -15.74 -11.98 16.32
N GLU A 47 -14.93 -12.00 17.38
CA GLU A 47 -15.36 -11.62 18.72
C GLU A 47 -15.21 -10.12 19.01
N PHE A 48 -14.50 -9.38 18.16
CA PHE A 48 -14.28 -7.95 18.40
C PHE A 48 -15.59 -7.13 18.38
N PRO A 49 -15.72 -6.14 19.28
CA PRO A 49 -16.74 -5.10 19.17
C PRO A 49 -16.68 -4.42 17.79
N ARG A 50 -17.82 -3.99 17.26
CA ARG A 50 -17.91 -3.44 15.89
C ARG A 50 -16.91 -2.31 15.63
N LEU A 51 -16.69 -1.43 16.61
CA LEU A 51 -15.71 -0.34 16.49
C LEU A 51 -14.27 -0.85 16.37
N ALA A 52 -13.90 -1.88 17.14
CA ALA A 52 -12.59 -2.50 17.06
C ALA A 52 -12.38 -3.18 15.71
N LYS A 53 -13.38 -3.91 15.19
CA LYS A 53 -13.34 -4.50 13.84
C LYS A 53 -13.06 -3.45 12.76
N SER A 54 -13.83 -2.36 12.78
CA SER A 54 -13.61 -1.26 11.83
C SER A 54 -12.22 -0.64 11.97
N GLY A 55 -11.76 -0.45 13.20
CA GLY A 55 -10.42 0.07 13.48
C GLY A 55 -9.31 -0.80 12.90
N VAL A 56 -9.40 -2.12 13.06
CA VAL A 56 -8.40 -3.04 12.48
C VAL A 56 -8.46 -3.03 10.95
N VAL A 57 -9.65 -3.06 10.35
CA VAL A 57 -9.77 -2.96 8.88
C VAL A 57 -9.14 -1.68 8.34
N VAL A 58 -9.39 -0.53 8.98
CA VAL A 58 -8.77 0.75 8.61
C VAL A 58 -7.25 0.69 8.75
N LEU A 59 -6.75 0.13 9.86
CA LEU A 59 -5.31 -0.05 10.08
C LEU A 59 -4.67 -0.91 8.98
N LEU A 60 -5.30 -2.03 8.61
CA LEU A 60 -4.81 -2.92 7.56
C LEU A 60 -4.80 -2.23 6.18
N ILE A 61 -5.80 -1.40 5.88
CA ILE A 61 -5.82 -0.57 4.66
C ILE A 61 -4.65 0.41 4.68
N ILE A 62 -4.42 1.11 5.80
CA ILE A 62 -3.30 2.07 5.93
C ILE A 62 -1.96 1.36 5.70
N ILE A 63 -1.76 0.18 6.30
CA ILE A 63 -0.54 -0.62 6.12
C ILE A 63 -0.36 -0.99 4.65
N ASN A 64 -1.42 -1.44 3.99
CA ASN A 64 -1.34 -1.88 2.60
C ASN A 64 -1.06 -0.70 1.64
N VAL A 65 -1.82 0.39 1.78
CA VAL A 65 -1.64 1.63 1.00
C VAL A 65 -0.25 2.20 1.23
N GLY A 66 0.19 2.27 2.49
CA GLY A 66 1.50 2.80 2.87
C GLY A 66 2.64 1.99 2.26
N THR A 67 2.57 0.66 2.33
CA THR A 67 3.56 -0.24 1.73
C THR A 67 3.66 -0.03 0.22
N TRP A 68 2.53 -0.06 -0.50
CA TRP A 68 2.55 0.12 -1.95
C TRP A 68 2.94 1.52 -2.38
N ALA A 69 2.56 2.55 -1.62
CA ALA A 69 3.02 3.91 -1.87
C ALA A 69 4.55 4.02 -1.71
N ALA A 70 5.13 3.38 -0.70
CA ALA A 70 6.58 3.34 -0.52
C ALA A 70 7.28 2.61 -1.67
N VAL A 71 6.77 1.46 -2.10
CA VAL A 71 7.29 0.69 -3.25
C VAL A 71 7.26 1.52 -4.53
N ILE A 72 6.13 2.15 -4.84
CA ILE A 72 5.96 2.97 -6.04
C ILE A 72 6.87 4.19 -5.98
N ARG A 73 6.98 4.84 -4.83
CA ARG A 73 7.91 5.96 -4.63
C ARG A 73 9.35 5.51 -4.85
N GLY A 74 9.73 4.35 -4.34
CA GLY A 74 11.04 3.72 -4.58
C GLY A 74 11.30 3.53 -6.07
N ALA A 75 10.34 2.93 -6.80
CA ALA A 75 10.44 2.74 -8.25
C ALA A 75 10.60 4.06 -9.01
N LEU A 76 9.81 5.09 -8.68
CA LEU A 76 9.91 6.41 -9.30
C LEU A 76 11.28 7.08 -9.06
N LEU A 77 11.86 6.88 -7.87
CA LEU A 77 13.19 7.40 -7.55
C LEU A 77 14.29 6.66 -8.32
N LEU A 78 14.16 5.34 -8.48
CA LEU A 78 15.10 4.53 -9.27
C LEU A 78 15.06 4.90 -10.75
N VAL A 79 13.87 5.06 -11.33
CA VAL A 79 13.71 5.50 -12.72
C VAL A 79 14.37 6.85 -12.95
N ARG A 80 14.18 7.82 -12.04
CA ARG A 80 14.86 9.12 -12.13
C ARG A 80 16.38 8.98 -12.15
N LYS A 81 16.94 8.11 -11.28
CA LYS A 81 18.38 7.88 -11.22
C LYS A 81 18.91 7.34 -12.56
N SER A 82 18.21 6.38 -13.18
CA SER A 82 18.60 5.82 -14.47
C SER A 82 18.49 6.78 -15.65
N SER A 83 17.61 7.78 -15.57
CA SER A 83 17.40 8.76 -16.64
C SER A 83 18.28 10.01 -16.54
N SER A 84 19.14 10.11 -15.53
CA SER A 84 20.06 11.25 -15.38
C SER A 84 21.33 10.98 -16.21
N PRO A 85 21.71 11.86 -17.16
CA PRO A 85 22.91 11.65 -17.97
C PRO A 85 24.15 11.60 -17.08
N VAL A 86 25.08 10.69 -17.38
CA VAL A 86 26.44 10.75 -16.81
C VAL A 86 27.08 12.03 -17.35
N PRO A 87 27.53 12.97 -16.49
CA PRO A 87 28.25 14.14 -16.96
C PRO A 87 29.59 13.71 -17.61
N PRO A 88 30.06 14.43 -18.64
CA PRO A 88 31.28 14.10 -19.38
C PRO A 88 32.53 14.10 -18.49
#